data_AF-A0A7V8W829-F1
#
_entry.id   AF-A0A7V8W829-F1
#
_cell.length_a   1.000
_cell.length_b   1.000
_cell.length_c   1.000
_cell.angle_alpha   90.00
_cell.angle_beta   90.00
_cell.angle_gamma   90.00
#
_symmetry.space_group_name_H-M   'P 1'
#
loop_
_entity.id
_entity.type
_entity.pdbx_description
1 polymer ?
#
loop_
_entity_poly.entity_id
_entity_poly.type
_entity_poly.pdbx_seq_one_letter_code
_entity_poly.pdbx_strand_id
1 'polypeptide(L)'
;MPRRTDTTVTPPARAKGRPSRPPRPLVTIEAGVKRRFQVRLLKWYRQYGRDLPWRKTSDPYRILVSEVMLQQTQVDRVIPKYHEFLERYPSFHHLAQAPSDDVKKTWYPLGYNIRPLRLHSIACETVARYGGTLPKESEELLSFKGIGRYTAGAIRSFAFNEDAPILDTNVMRVLHRVFIGTGDPKAQKNALWQLSEALIPKGKGYDFNQALMDFGSMVCNARDPYCLLCPMKSFCKTYPFEAKR
;
A
#
# COMPACT_ATOMS: atom_id res chain seq x y z
N MET A 1 65.78 -31.70 7.27
CA MET A 1 64.82 -30.60 7.55
C MET A 1 63.41 -31.08 7.25
N PRO A 2 62.50 -31.19 8.22
CA PRO A 2 61.16 -31.73 8.00
C PRO A 2 60.17 -30.67 7.50
N ARG A 3 59.28 -31.10 6.60
CA ARG A 3 58.19 -30.30 6.01
C ARG A 3 57.19 -29.86 7.08
N ARG A 4 56.85 -28.57 7.10
CA ARG A 4 55.67 -28.05 7.82
C ARG A 4 54.42 -28.44 7.05
N THR A 5 53.53 -29.19 7.68
CA THR A 5 52.15 -29.41 7.23
C THR A 5 51.30 -28.24 7.71
N ASP A 6 50.73 -27.49 6.78
CA ASP A 6 49.84 -26.35 7.05
C ASP A 6 48.40 -26.88 7.19
N THR A 7 47.93 -27.04 8.43
CA THR A 7 46.55 -27.43 8.74
C THR A 7 45.65 -26.19 8.67
N THR A 8 44.88 -26.08 7.59
CA THR A 8 43.81 -25.09 7.45
C THR A 8 42.61 -25.51 8.31
N VAL A 9 42.35 -24.77 9.39
CA VAL A 9 41.15 -24.94 10.21
C VAL A 9 40.00 -24.13 9.59
N THR A 10 38.98 -24.82 9.09
CA THR A 10 37.73 -24.19 8.62
C THR A 10 36.85 -23.84 9.83
N PRO A 11 36.25 -22.62 9.90
CA PRO A 11 35.36 -22.26 11.01
C PRO A 11 33.99 -22.98 10.88
N PRO A 12 33.33 -23.28 12.01
CA PRO A 12 32.07 -24.01 11.99
C PRO A 12 30.93 -23.17 11.40
N ALA A 13 30.08 -23.81 10.60
CA ALA A 13 28.89 -23.21 10.02
C ALA A 13 27.91 -22.75 11.12
N ARG A 14 27.45 -21.50 11.03
CA ARG A 14 26.40 -20.95 11.89
C ARG A 14 25.14 -21.82 11.79
N ALA A 15 24.70 -22.37 12.91
CA ALA A 15 23.44 -23.06 13.02
C ALA A 15 22.28 -22.13 12.63
N LYS A 16 21.52 -22.50 11.59
CA LYS A 16 20.27 -21.82 11.22
C LYS A 16 19.26 -22.05 12.35
N GLY A 17 18.94 -20.99 13.10
CA GLY A 17 17.91 -21.04 14.13
C GLY A 17 16.57 -21.51 13.56
N ARG A 18 15.86 -22.38 14.30
CA ARG A 18 14.52 -22.82 13.93
C ARG A 18 13.61 -21.60 13.72
N PRO A 19 12.75 -21.60 12.67
CA PRO A 19 11.78 -20.52 12.50
C PRO A 19 10.86 -20.50 13.72
N SER A 20 10.78 -19.35 14.38
CA SER A 20 9.85 -19.11 15.48
C SER A 20 8.42 -19.25 14.96
N ARG A 21 7.58 -19.93 15.73
CA ARG A 21 6.15 -20.07 15.42
C ARG A 21 5.55 -18.66 15.28
N PRO A 22 4.79 -18.37 14.21
CA PRO A 22 4.26 -17.03 14.00
C PRO A 22 3.38 -16.65 15.21
N PRO A 23 3.48 -15.40 15.70
CA PRO A 23 2.67 -14.95 16.81
C PRO A 23 1.19 -15.15 16.51
N ARG A 24 0.42 -15.56 17.52
CA ARG A 24 -1.03 -15.76 17.39
C ARG A 24 -1.67 -14.43 16.92
N PRO A 25 -2.56 -14.44 15.92
CA PRO A 25 -3.16 -13.21 15.43
C PRO A 25 -3.89 -12.49 16.55
N LEU A 26 -3.62 -11.19 16.70
CA LEU A 26 -4.21 -10.32 17.72
C LEU A 26 -5.72 -10.11 17.47
N VAL A 27 -6.20 -10.43 16.27
CA VAL A 27 -7.60 -10.33 15.90
C VAL A 27 -8.07 -11.63 15.24
N THR A 28 -9.09 -12.25 15.83
CA THR A 28 -9.81 -13.37 15.22
C THR A 28 -11.05 -12.84 14.53
N ILE A 29 -11.23 -13.16 13.25
CA ILE A 29 -12.41 -12.78 12.46
C ILE A 29 -13.26 -14.02 12.28
N GLU A 30 -14.54 -13.97 12.67
CA GLU A 30 -15.48 -15.04 12.39
C GLU A 30 -15.54 -15.30 10.88
N ALA A 31 -15.42 -16.57 10.45
CA ALA A 31 -15.33 -16.93 9.04
C ALA A 31 -16.54 -16.43 8.24
N GLY A 32 -17.75 -16.50 8.82
CA GLY A 32 -18.97 -15.98 8.22
C GLY A 32 -18.92 -14.46 7.98
N VAL A 33 -18.46 -13.69 8.98
CA VAL A 33 -18.28 -12.24 8.87
C VAL A 33 -17.22 -11.90 7.82
N LYS A 34 -16.06 -12.57 7.84
CA LYS A 34 -14.99 -12.39 6.84
C LYS A 34 -15.52 -12.58 5.43
N ARG A 35 -16.21 -13.70 5.16
CA ARG A 35 -16.75 -14.00 3.84
C ARG A 35 -17.79 -12.97 3.40
N ARG A 36 -18.71 -12.57 4.29
CA ARG A 36 -19.72 -11.54 3.99
C ARG A 36 -19.06 -10.20 3.65
N PHE A 37 -18.05 -9.77 4.41
CA PHE A 37 -17.32 -8.54 4.14
C PHE A 37 -16.67 -8.56 2.76
N GLN A 38 -15.89 -9.60 2.46
CA GLN A 38 -15.22 -9.78 1.17
C GLN A 38 -16.20 -9.73 -0.01
N VAL A 39 -17.27 -10.52 0.04
CA VAL A 39 -18.26 -10.61 -1.04
C VAL A 39 -18.99 -9.29 -1.24
N ARG A 40 -19.46 -8.67 -0.15
CA ARG A 40 -20.22 -7.41 -0.22
C ARG A 40 -19.35 -6.26 -0.70
N LEU A 41 -18.10 -6.18 -0.25
CA LEU A 41 -17.17 -5.13 -0.66
C LEU A 41 -16.83 -5.24 -2.15
N LEU A 42 -16.47 -6.43 -2.62
CA LEU A 42 -16.17 -6.66 -4.04
C LEU A 42 -17.41 -6.48 -4.93
N LYS A 43 -18.60 -6.87 -4.46
CA LYS A 43 -19.86 -6.60 -5.18
C LYS A 43 -20.10 -5.10 -5.32
N TRP A 44 -19.93 -4.35 -4.23
CA TRP A 44 -20.04 -2.90 -4.25
C TRP A 44 -19.03 -2.26 -5.21
N TYR A 45 -17.77 -2.70 -5.18
CA TYR A 45 -16.72 -2.17 -6.04
C TYR A 45 -16.98 -2.38 -7.53
N ARG A 46 -17.54 -3.54 -7.93
CA ARG A 46 -17.92 -3.77 -9.33
C ARG A 46 -18.98 -2.80 -9.85
N GLN A 47 -19.81 -2.25 -8.97
CA GLN A 47 -20.91 -1.37 -9.35
C GLN A 47 -20.54 0.12 -9.19
N TYR A 48 -19.71 0.45 -8.21
CA TYR A 48 -19.45 1.84 -7.79
C TYR A 48 -17.97 2.22 -7.75
N GLY A 49 -17.07 1.31 -8.12
CA GLY A 49 -15.63 1.56 -8.17
C GLY A 49 -15.29 2.66 -9.18
N ARG A 50 -14.34 3.53 -8.82
CA ARG A 50 -13.93 4.65 -9.67
C ARG A 50 -13.10 4.18 -10.85
N ASP A 51 -13.32 4.76 -12.03
CA ASP A 51 -12.42 4.63 -13.17
C ASP A 51 -11.33 5.71 -13.10
N LEU A 52 -10.07 5.30 -12.94
CA LEU A 52 -8.93 6.22 -12.71
C LEU A 52 -7.76 5.86 -13.63
N PRO A 53 -6.97 6.83 -14.13
CA PRO A 53 -5.90 6.56 -15.10
C PRO A 53 -4.88 5.51 -14.63
N TRP A 54 -4.46 5.60 -13.37
CA TRP A 54 -3.50 4.67 -12.76
C TRP A 54 -4.08 3.27 -12.46
N ARG A 55 -5.38 3.05 -12.66
CA ARG A 55 -5.99 1.71 -12.60
C ARG A 55 -5.99 0.98 -13.94
N LYS A 56 -5.61 1.67 -15.03
CA LYS A 56 -5.56 1.11 -16.39
C LYS A 56 -4.17 0.58 -16.77
N THR A 57 -3.31 0.36 -15.77
CA THR A 57 -1.93 -0.07 -15.97
C THR A 57 -1.48 -0.93 -14.80
N SER A 58 -0.53 -1.82 -15.07
CA SER A 58 0.22 -2.60 -14.07
C SER A 58 1.70 -2.20 -14.02
N ASP A 59 2.10 -1.10 -14.69
CA ASP A 59 3.47 -0.60 -14.71
C ASP A 59 3.86 -0.08 -13.30
N PRO A 60 4.88 -0.67 -12.63
CA PRO A 60 5.32 -0.25 -11.31
C PRO A 60 5.73 1.23 -11.23
N TYR A 61 6.29 1.79 -12.30
CA TYR A 61 6.66 3.21 -12.35
C TYR A 61 5.41 4.10 -12.25
N ARG A 62 4.44 3.85 -13.13
CA ARG A 62 3.19 4.60 -13.22
C ARG A 62 2.37 4.49 -11.93
N ILE A 63 2.37 3.31 -11.30
CA ILE A 63 1.69 3.08 -10.01
C ILE A 63 2.39 3.85 -8.89
N LEU A 64 3.72 3.79 -8.81
CA LEU A 64 4.48 4.53 -7.80
C LEU A 64 4.24 6.05 -7.94
N VAL A 65 4.24 6.57 -9.16
CA VAL A 65 3.95 7.99 -9.43
C VAL A 65 2.58 8.36 -8.87
N SER A 66 1.52 7.62 -9.19
CA SER A 66 0.18 7.90 -8.65
C SER A 66 0.11 7.78 -7.13
N GLU A 67 0.71 6.75 -6.55
CA GLU A 67 0.69 6.54 -5.10
C GLU A 67 1.40 7.67 -4.34
N VAL A 68 2.49 8.21 -4.88
CA VAL A 68 3.16 9.38 -4.28
C VAL A 68 2.33 10.65 -4.47
N MET A 69 1.72 10.85 -5.65
CA MET A 69 0.87 12.02 -5.90
C MET A 69 -0.39 12.04 -5.03
N LEU A 70 -0.99 10.88 -4.75
CA LEU A 70 -2.22 10.76 -3.93
C LEU A 70 -1.98 10.98 -2.43
N GLN A 71 -0.72 11.04 -1.98
CA GLN A 71 -0.41 11.37 -0.59
C GLN A 71 -0.83 12.81 -0.27
N GLN A 72 -1.88 12.96 0.54
CA GLN A 72 -2.40 14.27 0.96
C GLN A 72 -2.83 15.17 -0.22
N THR A 73 -3.24 14.58 -1.34
CA THR A 73 -3.76 15.34 -2.48
C THR A 73 -5.03 14.67 -3.02
N GLN A 74 -6.03 15.47 -3.37
CA GLN A 74 -7.30 14.98 -3.88
C GLN A 74 -7.16 14.43 -5.30
N VAL A 75 -7.92 13.37 -5.61
CA VAL A 75 -7.89 12.66 -6.90
C VAL A 75 -8.03 13.62 -8.08
N ASP A 76 -9.01 14.52 -8.05
CA ASP A 76 -9.30 15.43 -9.17
C ASP A 76 -8.15 16.38 -9.49
N ARG A 77 -7.32 16.70 -8.49
CA ARG A 77 -6.08 17.49 -8.68
C ARG A 77 -4.93 16.65 -9.21
N VAL A 78 -4.89 15.36 -8.86
CA VAL A 78 -3.84 14.43 -9.28
C VAL A 78 -4.00 14.05 -10.75
N ILE A 79 -5.22 13.82 -11.25
CA ILE A 79 -5.48 13.35 -12.62
C ILE A 79 -4.74 14.17 -13.70
N PRO A 80 -4.93 15.50 -13.83
CA PRO A 80 -4.26 16.26 -14.88
C PRO A 80 -2.74 16.24 -14.71
N LYS A 81 -2.27 16.33 -13.46
CA LYS A 81 -0.85 16.38 -13.16
C LYS A 81 -0.15 15.04 -13.42
N TYR A 82 -0.85 13.93 -13.19
CA TYR A 82 -0.37 12.59 -13.49
C TYR A 82 -0.08 12.41 -14.98
N HIS A 83 -0.98 12.91 -15.84
CA HIS A 83 -0.78 12.88 -17.29
C HIS A 83 0.41 13.73 -17.71
N GLU A 84 0.47 15.00 -17.30
CA GLU A 84 1.60 15.91 -17.58
C GLU A 84 2.95 15.33 -17.12
N PHE A 85 2.99 14.76 -15.92
CA PHE A 85 4.21 14.22 -15.36
C PHE A 85 4.70 13.00 -16.13
N LEU A 86 3.81 12.10 -16.53
CA LEU A 86 4.16 10.90 -17.31
C LEU A 86 4.47 11.19 -18.77
N GLU A 87 3.93 12.25 -19.34
CA GLU A 87 4.32 12.74 -20.66
C GLU A 87 5.78 13.21 -20.65
N ARG A 88 6.16 13.99 -19.63
CA ARG A 88 7.53 14.50 -19.48
C ARG A 88 8.53 13.44 -19.02
N TYR A 89 8.11 12.56 -18.12
CA TYR A 89 8.94 11.51 -17.52
C TYR A 89 8.25 10.16 -17.71
N PRO A 90 8.38 9.49 -18.87
CA PRO A 90 7.63 8.27 -19.15
C PRO A 90 8.18 7.02 -18.46
N SER A 91 9.38 7.07 -17.85
CA SER A 91 9.99 5.93 -17.15
C SER A 91 10.93 6.36 -16.03
N PHE A 92 11.37 5.39 -15.21
CA PHE A 92 12.40 5.60 -14.20
C PHE A 92 13.69 6.20 -14.77
N HIS A 93 14.12 5.79 -15.98
CA HIS A 93 15.31 6.36 -16.63
C HIS A 93 15.16 7.86 -16.91
N HIS A 94 14.04 8.26 -17.51
CA HIS A 94 13.76 9.67 -17.81
C HIS A 94 13.69 10.51 -16.54
N LEU A 95 13.03 9.98 -15.50
CA LEU A 95 12.94 10.69 -14.23
C LEU A 95 14.30 10.79 -13.54
N ALA A 96 15.10 9.73 -13.51
CA ALA A 96 16.41 9.71 -12.88
C ALA A 96 17.40 10.68 -13.52
N GLN A 97 17.33 10.88 -14.85
CA GLN A 97 18.19 11.81 -15.59
C GLN A 97 17.77 13.27 -15.44
N ALA A 98 16.54 13.53 -14.99
CA ALA A 98 16.02 14.90 -14.89
C ALA A 98 16.70 15.69 -13.76
N PRO A 99 16.97 16.99 -13.96
CA PRO A 99 17.36 17.88 -12.86
C PRO A 99 16.24 17.92 -11.80
N SER A 100 16.62 17.76 -10.52
CA SER A 100 15.64 17.64 -9.44
C SER A 100 14.71 18.87 -9.29
N ASP A 101 15.20 20.06 -9.65
CA ASP A 101 14.40 21.28 -9.66
C ASP A 101 13.35 21.30 -10.77
N ASP A 102 13.62 20.70 -11.93
CA ASP A 102 12.63 20.57 -12.99
C ASP A 102 11.54 19.55 -12.62
N VAL A 103 11.89 18.51 -11.87
CA VAL A 103 10.91 17.58 -11.30
C VAL A 103 9.98 18.31 -10.32
N LYS A 104 10.52 19.17 -9.45
CA LYS A 104 9.71 20.00 -8.54
C LYS A 104 8.78 20.95 -9.31
N LYS A 105 9.30 21.64 -10.34
CA LYS A 105 8.51 22.55 -11.17
C LYS A 105 7.36 21.81 -11.84
N THR A 106 7.62 20.66 -12.43
CA THR A 106 6.59 19.82 -13.06
C THR A 106 5.55 19.38 -12.03
N TRP A 107 5.95 19.03 -10.79
CA TRP A 107 5.05 18.59 -9.72
C TRP A 107 4.09 19.67 -9.18
N TYR A 108 4.43 20.95 -9.30
CA TYR A 108 3.59 22.06 -8.85
C TYR A 108 2.23 22.07 -9.59
N PRO A 109 1.08 22.31 -8.93
CA PRO A 109 0.89 22.82 -7.57
C PRO A 109 0.49 21.75 -6.53
N LEU A 110 0.79 20.46 -6.72
CA LEU A 110 0.32 19.41 -5.79
C LEU A 110 0.83 19.57 -4.35
N GLY A 111 1.84 20.42 -4.12
CA GLY A 111 2.37 20.75 -2.80
C GLY A 111 3.23 19.64 -2.18
N TYR A 112 3.72 19.89 -0.96
CA TYR A 112 4.60 18.99 -0.20
C TYR A 112 5.89 18.64 -0.99
N ASN A 113 6.73 19.66 -1.21
CA ASN A 113 7.87 19.66 -2.15
C ASN A 113 8.94 18.57 -1.92
N ILE A 114 8.88 17.85 -0.80
CA ILE A 114 9.75 16.70 -0.56
C ILE A 114 9.29 15.43 -1.31
N ARG A 115 8.00 15.31 -1.68
CA ARG A 115 7.47 14.16 -2.44
C ARG A 115 8.12 14.00 -3.83
N PRO A 116 8.16 15.02 -4.70
CA PRO A 116 8.82 14.88 -6.01
C PRO A 116 10.30 14.53 -5.86
N LEU A 117 10.99 15.09 -4.85
CA LEU A 117 12.38 14.75 -4.55
C LEU A 117 12.57 13.30 -4.09
N ARG A 118 11.66 12.77 -3.26
CA ARG A 118 11.69 11.37 -2.84
C ARG A 118 11.44 10.44 -4.02
N LEU A 119 10.45 10.75 -4.87
CA LEU A 119 10.17 9.98 -6.07
C LEU A 119 11.37 9.98 -7.04
N HIS A 120 12.01 11.14 -7.22
CA HIS A 120 13.24 11.28 -8.00
C HIS A 120 14.38 10.42 -7.42
N SER A 121 14.60 10.46 -6.10
CA SER A 121 15.59 9.62 -5.43
C SER A 121 15.32 8.13 -5.63
N ILE A 122 14.06 7.69 -5.54
CA ILE A 122 13.67 6.29 -5.80
C ILE A 122 13.97 5.94 -7.26
N ALA A 123 13.72 6.84 -8.21
CA ALA A 123 14.01 6.60 -9.60
C ALA A 123 15.50 6.44 -9.87
N CYS A 124 16.34 7.34 -9.34
CA CYS A 124 17.79 7.23 -9.43
C CYS A 124 18.30 5.92 -8.85
N GLU A 125 17.81 5.54 -7.67
CA GLU A 125 18.19 4.30 -7.00
C GLU A 125 17.73 3.05 -7.79
N THR A 126 16.52 3.09 -8.35
CA THR A 126 15.97 2.01 -9.19
C THR A 126 16.81 1.82 -10.46
N VAL A 127 17.27 2.90 -11.09
CA VAL A 127 18.16 2.82 -12.25
C VAL A 127 19.53 2.28 -11.85
N ALA A 128 20.13 2.82 -10.78
CA ALA A 128 21.49 2.46 -10.38
C ALA A 128 21.62 1.02 -9.86
N ARG A 129 20.64 0.54 -9.08
CA ARG A 129 20.69 -0.78 -8.43
C ARG A 129 19.97 -1.88 -9.21
N TYR A 130 18.94 -1.52 -9.98
CA TYR A 130 18.00 -2.48 -10.57
C TYR A 130 17.76 -2.28 -12.08
N GLY A 131 18.60 -1.49 -12.76
CA GLY A 131 18.52 -1.31 -14.21
C GLY A 131 17.21 -0.70 -14.70
N GLY A 132 16.56 0.11 -13.87
CA GLY A 132 15.32 0.82 -14.23
C GLY A 132 14.04 0.00 -13.98
N THR A 133 14.14 -1.17 -13.37
CA THR A 133 12.97 -1.99 -12.98
C THR A 133 12.85 -2.05 -11.46
N LEU A 134 11.68 -1.71 -10.93
CA LEU A 134 11.42 -1.78 -9.50
C LEU A 134 11.35 -3.26 -9.03
N PRO A 135 12.00 -3.67 -7.93
CA PRO A 135 11.87 -5.04 -7.42
C PRO A 135 10.44 -5.32 -6.94
N LYS A 136 10.05 -6.60 -6.96
CA LYS A 136 8.74 -7.06 -6.45
C LYS A 136 8.77 -7.44 -4.97
N GLU A 137 9.94 -7.82 -4.45
CA GLU A 137 10.07 -8.36 -3.10
C GLU A 137 9.88 -7.26 -2.04
N SER A 138 9.18 -7.61 -0.96
CA SER A 138 8.78 -6.62 0.05
C SER A 138 9.99 -6.02 0.77
N GLU A 139 10.98 -6.82 1.10
CA GLU A 139 12.20 -6.41 1.80
C GLU A 139 13.01 -5.41 0.95
N GLU A 140 13.10 -5.65 -0.35
CA GLU A 140 13.81 -4.78 -1.28
C GLU A 140 13.09 -3.45 -1.45
N LEU A 141 11.77 -3.48 -1.63
CA LEU A 141 10.93 -2.28 -1.69
C LEU A 141 11.06 -1.42 -0.43
N LEU A 142 11.08 -2.05 0.75
CA LEU A 142 11.24 -1.35 2.03
C LEU A 142 12.65 -0.79 2.24
N SER A 143 13.64 -1.21 1.45
CA SER A 143 15.00 -0.65 1.51
C SER A 143 15.10 0.76 0.92
N PHE A 144 14.19 1.14 0.02
CA PHE A 144 14.18 2.47 -0.60
C PHE A 144 13.72 3.54 0.39
N LYS A 145 14.50 4.62 0.51
CA LYS A 145 14.13 5.76 1.34
C LYS A 145 12.87 6.45 0.78
N GLY A 146 11.76 6.30 1.48
CA GLY A 146 10.46 6.90 1.09
C GLY A 146 9.39 5.88 0.71
N ILE A 147 9.75 4.60 0.55
CA ILE A 147 8.79 3.51 0.41
C ILE A 147 8.52 2.92 1.80
N GLY A 148 7.35 3.23 2.35
CA GLY A 148 6.87 2.61 3.58
C GLY A 148 6.04 1.36 3.32
N ARG A 149 5.64 0.66 4.39
CA ARG A 149 4.81 -0.57 4.32
C ARG A 149 3.55 -0.43 3.45
N TYR A 150 2.88 0.73 3.50
CA TYR A 150 1.73 1.00 2.62
C TYR A 150 2.15 1.00 1.15
N THR A 151 3.13 1.82 0.77
CA THR A 151 3.56 1.96 -0.62
C THR A 151 4.11 0.66 -1.18
N ALA A 152 4.87 -0.10 -0.38
CA ALA A 152 5.34 -1.43 -0.76
C ALA A 152 4.16 -2.40 -1.03
N GLY A 153 3.16 -2.43 -0.15
CA GLY A 153 1.94 -3.22 -0.35
C GLY A 153 1.14 -2.78 -1.58
N ALA A 154 1.03 -1.46 -1.82
CA ALA A 154 0.36 -0.90 -2.98
C ALA A 154 1.06 -1.28 -4.29
N ILE A 155 2.39 -1.17 -4.36
CA ILE A 155 3.18 -1.62 -5.52
C ILE A 155 2.97 -3.11 -5.77
N ARG A 156 3.15 -3.95 -4.73
CA ARG A 156 2.99 -5.40 -4.83
C ARG A 156 1.59 -5.80 -5.29
N SER A 157 0.57 -5.15 -4.76
CA SER A 157 -0.81 -5.45 -5.11
C SER A 157 -1.22 -4.90 -6.47
N PHE A 158 -0.85 -3.65 -6.79
CA PHE A 158 -1.36 -2.97 -7.97
C PHE A 158 -0.53 -3.25 -9.23
N ALA A 159 0.79 -3.40 -9.08
CA ALA A 159 1.71 -3.63 -10.20
C ALA A 159 1.96 -5.12 -10.43
N PHE A 160 2.17 -5.87 -9.34
CA PHE A 160 2.53 -7.29 -9.40
C PHE A 160 1.37 -8.24 -9.09
N ASN A 161 0.16 -7.72 -8.88
CA ASN A 161 -1.07 -8.48 -8.62
C ASN A 161 -0.95 -9.47 -7.44
N GLU A 162 -0.14 -9.13 -6.44
CA GLU A 162 0.01 -9.94 -5.24
C GLU A 162 -1.09 -9.64 -4.21
N ASP A 163 -1.40 -10.62 -3.36
CA ASP A 163 -2.31 -10.46 -2.22
C ASP A 163 -1.63 -9.72 -1.04
N ALA A 164 -1.06 -8.55 -1.33
CA ALA A 164 -0.34 -7.74 -0.36
C ALA A 164 -1.28 -6.76 0.38
N PRO A 165 -1.19 -6.65 1.72
CA PRO A 165 -2.03 -5.73 2.49
C PRO A 165 -1.64 -4.27 2.29
N ILE A 166 -2.64 -3.40 2.36
CA ILE A 166 -2.46 -1.95 2.47
C ILE A 166 -3.17 -1.42 3.72
N LEU A 167 -2.67 -0.30 4.25
CA LEU A 167 -3.30 0.37 5.38
C LEU A 167 -3.01 1.89 5.34
N ASP A 168 -3.78 2.63 4.54
CA ASP A 168 -3.84 4.09 4.63
C ASP A 168 -4.82 4.52 5.73
N THR A 169 -5.05 5.82 5.86
CA THR A 169 -6.00 6.36 6.85
C THR A 169 -7.46 5.99 6.57
N ASN A 170 -7.84 5.76 5.32
CA ASN A 170 -9.19 5.35 4.93
C ASN A 170 -9.45 3.89 5.26
N VAL A 171 -8.55 3.00 4.84
CA VAL A 171 -8.61 1.57 5.14
C VAL A 171 -8.53 1.35 6.65
N MET A 172 -7.62 2.02 7.35
CA MET A 172 -7.53 1.96 8.82
C MET A 172 -8.86 2.30 9.48
N ARG A 173 -9.55 3.35 9.01
CA ARG A 173 -10.87 3.76 9.53
C ARG A 173 -11.95 2.72 9.24
N VAL A 174 -12.02 2.20 8.01
CA VAL A 174 -13.00 1.15 7.63
C VAL A 174 -12.81 -0.08 8.50
N LEU A 175 -11.59 -0.59 8.58
CA LEU A 175 -11.29 -1.82 9.34
C LEU A 175 -11.55 -1.63 10.83
N HIS A 176 -11.18 -0.48 11.39
CA HIS A 176 -11.44 -0.17 12.79
C HIS A 176 -12.94 -0.14 13.08
N ARG A 177 -13.72 0.63 12.31
CA ARG A 177 -15.18 0.76 12.49
C ARG A 177 -15.92 -0.56 12.33
N VAL A 178 -15.56 -1.34 11.32
CA VAL A 178 -16.27 -2.59 11.02
C VAL A 178 -15.93 -3.68 12.03
N PHE A 179 -14.65 -3.85 12.42
CA PHE A 179 -14.19 -5.05 13.15
C PHE A 179 -13.73 -4.81 14.59
N ILE A 180 -13.35 -3.58 14.97
CA ILE A 180 -12.84 -3.26 16.31
C ILE A 180 -13.84 -2.42 17.10
N GLY A 181 -14.15 -1.23 16.60
CA GLY A 181 -15.18 -0.31 17.09
C GLY A 181 -14.84 0.52 18.32
N THR A 182 -13.83 0.12 19.11
CA THR A 182 -13.42 0.84 20.34
C THR A 182 -11.91 1.08 20.39
N GLY A 183 -11.51 2.07 21.20
CA GLY A 183 -10.11 2.50 21.32
C GLY A 183 -9.63 3.38 20.16
N ASP A 184 -8.39 3.86 20.27
CA ASP A 184 -7.74 4.68 19.24
C ASP A 184 -7.17 3.79 18.11
N PRO A 185 -7.61 3.96 16.85
CA PRO A 185 -7.06 3.24 15.71
C PRO A 185 -5.53 3.39 15.58
N LYS A 186 -4.95 4.53 15.97
CA LYS A 186 -3.49 4.74 15.88
C LYS A 186 -2.74 3.83 16.86
N ALA A 187 -3.26 3.66 18.07
CA ALA A 187 -2.70 2.73 19.06
C ALA A 187 -2.88 1.26 18.65
N GLN A 188 -3.85 0.97 17.76
CA GLN A 188 -4.19 -0.38 17.30
C GLN A 188 -3.65 -0.70 15.89
N LYS A 189 -2.67 0.06 15.40
CA LYS A 189 -2.17 -0.07 14.02
C LYS A 189 -1.69 -1.47 13.66
N ASN A 190 -1.07 -2.20 14.59
CA ASN A 190 -0.63 -3.58 14.34
C ASN A 190 -1.79 -4.55 14.14
N ALA A 191 -2.85 -4.44 14.94
CA ALA A 191 -4.07 -5.24 14.77
C ALA A 191 -4.77 -4.92 13.44
N LEU A 192 -4.78 -3.65 13.04
CA LEU A 192 -5.38 -3.21 11.77
C LEU A 192 -4.59 -3.71 10.54
N TRP A 193 -3.27 -3.79 10.63
CA TRP A 193 -2.45 -4.44 9.60
C TRP A 193 -2.76 -5.93 9.48
N GLN A 194 -2.87 -6.65 10.60
CA GLN A 194 -3.25 -8.07 10.59
C GLN A 194 -4.66 -8.29 10.03
N LEU A 195 -5.61 -7.39 10.33
CA LEU A 195 -6.94 -7.41 9.73
C LEU A 195 -6.88 -7.20 8.22
N SER A 196 -6.12 -6.22 7.74
CA SER A 196 -5.96 -5.95 6.31
C SER A 196 -5.45 -7.18 5.57
N GLU A 197 -4.40 -7.82 6.11
CA GLU A 197 -3.83 -9.05 5.57
C GLU A 197 -4.81 -10.23 5.61
N ALA A 198 -5.45 -10.46 6.76
CA ALA A 198 -6.37 -11.58 6.94
C ALA A 198 -7.65 -11.47 6.10
N LEU A 199 -8.03 -10.27 5.67
CA LEU A 199 -9.26 -10.03 4.92
C LEU A 199 -9.08 -10.13 3.40
N ILE A 200 -7.85 -10.09 2.88
CA ILE A 200 -7.63 -10.23 1.43
C ILE A 200 -8.08 -11.63 0.96
N PRO A 201 -9.01 -11.72 -0.01
CA PRO A 201 -9.30 -12.99 -0.66
C PRO A 201 -8.15 -13.37 -1.61
N LYS A 202 -7.76 -14.65 -1.60
CA LYS A 202 -6.68 -15.15 -2.44
C LYS A 202 -6.92 -14.85 -3.93
N GLY A 203 -5.93 -14.31 -4.62
CA GLY A 203 -5.96 -13.92 -6.02
C GLY A 203 -6.86 -12.72 -6.32
N LYS A 204 -7.23 -11.94 -5.30
CA LYS A 204 -8.12 -10.77 -5.41
C LYS A 204 -7.55 -9.54 -4.71
N GLY A 205 -6.26 -9.54 -4.36
CA GLY A 205 -5.57 -8.42 -3.73
C GLY A 205 -5.83 -7.08 -4.41
N TYR A 206 -5.66 -7.01 -5.74
CA TYR A 206 -5.90 -5.78 -6.51
C TYR A 206 -7.29 -5.21 -6.27
N ASP A 207 -8.34 -5.94 -6.67
CA ASP A 207 -9.74 -5.47 -6.58
C ASP A 207 -10.13 -5.17 -5.14
N PHE A 208 -9.70 -6.01 -4.19
CA PHE A 208 -10.07 -5.87 -2.79
C PHE A 208 -9.47 -4.61 -2.15
N ASN A 209 -8.20 -4.33 -2.44
CA ASN A 209 -7.52 -3.13 -1.94
C ASN A 209 -8.09 -1.86 -2.59
N GLN A 210 -8.33 -1.85 -3.90
CA GLN A 210 -8.99 -0.73 -4.58
C GLN A 210 -10.41 -0.50 -4.03
N ALA A 211 -11.15 -1.58 -3.78
CA ALA A 211 -12.47 -1.53 -3.17
C ALA A 211 -12.43 -0.94 -1.76
N LEU A 212 -11.49 -1.35 -0.91
CA LEU A 212 -11.33 -0.81 0.44
C LEU A 212 -11.07 0.70 0.43
N MET A 213 -10.19 1.17 -0.46
CA MET A 213 -9.87 2.60 -0.58
C MET A 213 -11.06 3.42 -1.08
N ASP A 214 -11.74 2.95 -2.13
CA ASP A 214 -12.95 3.59 -2.66
C ASP A 214 -14.06 3.61 -1.61
N PHE A 215 -14.29 2.47 -0.95
CA PHE A 215 -15.32 2.36 0.06
C PHE A 215 -15.07 3.28 1.26
N GLY A 216 -13.81 3.37 1.71
CA GLY A 216 -13.42 4.28 2.77
C GLY A 216 -13.59 5.75 2.38
N SER A 217 -13.30 6.12 1.14
CA SER A 217 -13.42 7.51 0.69
C SER A 217 -14.87 7.92 0.37
N MET A 218 -15.67 7.02 -0.22
CA MET A 218 -16.99 7.34 -0.77
C MET A 218 -18.15 6.99 0.18
N VAL A 219 -18.03 5.94 0.99
CA VAL A 219 -19.13 5.44 1.83
C VAL A 219 -18.82 5.64 3.31
N CYS A 220 -17.72 5.04 3.78
CA CYS A 220 -17.30 5.11 5.17
C CYS A 220 -16.37 6.30 5.42
N ASN A 221 -16.78 7.50 4.99
CA ASN A 221 -15.97 8.71 5.10
C ASN A 221 -15.75 9.13 6.58
N ALA A 222 -14.81 10.05 6.81
CA ALA A 222 -14.35 10.35 8.16
C ALA A 222 -15.41 10.98 9.06
N ARG A 223 -16.22 11.90 8.54
CA ARG A 223 -17.09 12.76 9.35
C ARG A 223 -18.55 12.31 9.34
N ASP A 224 -19.09 12.02 8.17
CA ASP A 224 -20.51 11.72 7.96
C ASP A 224 -20.68 10.50 7.04
N PRO A 225 -20.32 9.28 7.52
CA PRO A 225 -20.41 8.09 6.70
C PRO A 225 -21.86 7.75 6.35
N TYR A 226 -22.10 7.26 5.13
CA TYR A 226 -23.43 6.86 4.66
C TYR A 226 -23.85 5.49 5.22
N CYS A 227 -23.99 5.40 6.55
CA CYS A 227 -24.23 4.15 7.29
C CYS A 227 -25.52 3.42 6.89
N LEU A 228 -26.56 4.15 6.47
CA LEU A 228 -27.82 3.53 6.02
C LEU A 228 -27.67 2.79 4.69
N LEU A 229 -26.78 3.27 3.81
CA LEU A 229 -26.46 2.66 2.51
C LEU A 229 -25.27 1.68 2.60
N CYS A 230 -24.63 1.59 3.76
CA CYS A 230 -23.45 0.78 3.97
C CYS A 230 -23.79 -0.73 3.93
N PRO A 231 -23.21 -1.52 3.01
CA PRO A 231 -23.45 -2.96 2.93
C PRO A 231 -22.93 -3.73 4.16
N MET A 232 -22.10 -3.10 5.00
CA MET A 232 -21.54 -3.69 6.22
C MET A 232 -22.40 -3.43 7.46
N LYS A 233 -23.49 -2.66 7.34
CA LYS A 233 -24.38 -2.23 8.43
C LYS A 233 -24.74 -3.35 9.41
N SER A 234 -25.12 -4.53 8.90
CA SER A 234 -25.63 -5.64 9.73
C SER A 234 -24.59 -6.31 10.64
N PHE A 235 -23.30 -5.99 10.51
CA PHE A 235 -22.23 -6.56 11.33
C PHE A 235 -21.13 -5.55 11.70
N CYS A 236 -21.31 -4.27 11.36
CA CYS A 236 -20.36 -3.21 11.67
C CYS A 236 -20.44 -2.88 13.17
N LYS A 237 -19.31 -2.96 13.88
CA LYS A 237 -19.25 -2.70 15.33
C LYS A 237 -19.57 -1.27 15.73
N THR A 238 -19.47 -0.31 14.82
CA THR A 238 -19.82 1.09 15.06
C THR A 238 -21.07 1.52 14.31
N TYR A 239 -22.00 0.60 14.00
CA TYR A 239 -23.28 0.99 13.42
C TYR A 239 -24.34 1.19 14.53
N PRO A 240 -25.15 2.27 14.47
CA PRO A 240 -24.96 3.46 13.63
C PRO A 240 -23.71 4.24 14.06
N PHE A 241 -23.03 4.89 13.11
CA PHE A 241 -21.90 5.74 13.48
C PHE A 241 -22.44 7.04 14.05
N GLU A 242 -22.19 7.27 15.33
CA GLU A 242 -22.49 8.53 15.99
C GLU A 242 -21.18 9.31 16.15
N ALA A 243 -21.09 10.48 15.53
CA ALA A 243 -19.96 11.36 15.76
C ALA A 243 -19.93 11.73 17.25
N LYS A 244 -18.80 11.51 17.91
CA LYS A 244 -18.59 12.06 19.26
C LYS A 244 -18.69 13.59 19.13
N ARG A 245 -19.69 14.18 19.77
CA ARG A 245 -19.86 15.64 19.89
C ARG A 245 -18.68 16.23 20.65
#